data_AF-A0A139R4H6-F1
#
_entry.id   AF-A0A139R4H6-F1
#
_cell.length_a   1.000
_cell.length_b   1.000
_cell.length_c   1.000
_cell.angle_alpha   90.00
_cell.angle_beta   90.00
_cell.angle_gamma   90.00
#
_symmetry.space_group_name_H-M   'P 1'
#
loop_
_entity.id
_entity.type
_entity.pdbx_description
1 polymer ?
#
loop_
_entity_poly.entity_id
_entity_poly.type
_entity_poly.pdbx_seq_one_letter_code
_entity_poly.pdbx_strand_id
1 'polypeptide(L)' 'MILLMPMAPNTWLMGLEIFALIMVAPTVLYFVGHRILRAFPVLFNALHWVFGAYMTYVFVAGISTLMFS' A
#
# COMPACT_ATOMS: atom_id res chain seq x y z
N MET A 1 -7.41 -4.24 -19.74
CA MET A 1 -8.32 -3.18 -19.21
C MET A 1 -7.75 -2.74 -17.88
N ILE A 2 -7.09 -1.58 -17.84
CA ILE A 2 -6.66 -0.96 -16.58
C ILE A 2 -7.90 -0.30 -16.02
N LEU A 3 -8.33 -0.76 -14.84
CA LEU A 3 -9.48 -0.21 -14.12
C LEU A 3 -9.07 1.15 -13.51
N LEU A 4 -9.01 2.18 -14.35
CA LEU A 4 -8.93 3.57 -13.91
C LEU A 4 -10.34 3.98 -13.48
N MET A 5 -10.74 3.61 -12.26
CA MET A 5 -11.86 4.30 -11.62
C MET A 5 -11.37 5.69 -11.19
N PRO A 6 -11.92 6.78 -11.73
CA PRO A 6 -11.61 8.11 -11.26
C PRO A 6 -12.40 8.33 -9.96
N MET A 7 -11.90 7.78 -8.85
CA MET A 7 -12.42 8.16 -7.53
C MET A 7 -11.77 9.48 -7.13
N ALA A 8 -12.26 10.59 -7.70
CA ALA A 8 -12.04 11.89 -7.07
C ALA A 8 -12.75 11.84 -5.71
N PRO A 9 -12.06 12.07 -4.56
CA PRO A 9 -12.69 12.02 -3.26
C PRO A 9 -13.79 13.08 -3.15
N ASN A 10 -15.04 12.68 -3.37
CA ASN A 10 -16.21 13.54 -3.27
C ASN A 10 -16.53 13.92 -1.82
N THR A 11 -15.91 13.25 -0.83
CA THR A 11 -15.98 13.61 0.59
C THR A 11 -14.66 13.29 1.33
N TRP A 12 -14.40 14.00 2.42
CA TRP A 12 -13.27 13.73 3.34
C TRP A 12 -13.26 12.31 3.90
N LEU A 13 -14.44 11.75 4.16
CA LEU A 13 -14.60 10.38 4.66
C LEU A 13 -14.07 9.35 3.65
N MET A 14 -14.39 9.51 2.37
CA MET A 14 -13.89 8.61 1.33
C MET A 14 -12.37 8.69 1.18
N GLY A 15 -11.77 9.88 1.34
CA GLY A 15 -10.32 10.03 1.40
C GLY A 15 -9.69 9.24 2.56
N LEU A 16 -10.33 9.25 3.72
CA LEU A 16 -9.88 8.50 4.90
C LEU A 16 -10.02 7.00 4.73
N GLU A 17 -11.10 6.52 4.10
CA GLU A 17 -11.31 5.11 3.77
C GLU A 17 -10.27 4.60 2.77
N ILE A 18 -9.98 5.37 1.71
CA ILE A 18 -8.96 5.03 0.71
C ILE A 18 -7.58 5.01 1.37
N PHE A 19 -7.26 6.00 2.21
CA PHE A 19 -6.01 6.03 2.96
C PHE A 19 -5.88 4.82 3.89
N ALA A 20 -6.93 4.50 4.64
CA ALA A 20 -6.97 3.33 5.51
C ALA A 20 -6.77 2.04 4.71
N LEU A 21 -7.41 1.91 3.55
CA LEU A 21 -7.24 0.74 2.67
C LEU A 21 -5.78 0.61 2.18
N ILE A 22 -5.20 1.72 1.70
CA ILE A 22 -3.81 1.79 1.21
C ILE A 22 -2.81 1.46 2.31
N MET A 23 -3.08 1.80 3.57
CA MET A 23 -2.13 1.56 4.67
C MET A 23 -2.36 0.22 5.37
N VAL A 24 -3.62 -0.10 5.70
CA VAL A 24 -3.97 -1.24 6.56
C VAL A 24 -3.94 -2.56 5.79
N ALA A 25 -4.54 -2.63 4.60
CA ALA A 25 -4.60 -3.88 3.84
C ALA A 25 -3.22 -4.48 3.53
N PRO A 26 -2.25 -3.72 2.98
CA PRO A 26 -0.91 -4.27 2.72
C PRO A 26 -0.15 -4.59 4.01
N THR A 27 -0.39 -3.85 5.10
CA THR A 27 0.20 -4.14 6.41
C THR A 27 -0.28 -5.48 6.96
N VAL A 28 -1.60 -5.74 6.94
CA VAL A 28 -2.17 -7.02 7.34
C VAL A 28 -1.64 -8.15 6.48
N LEU A 29 -1.61 -7.95 5.15
CA LEU A 29 -1.08 -8.94 4.22
C LEU A 29 0.40 -9.25 4.48
N TYR A 30 1.20 -8.22 4.76
CA TYR A 30 2.60 -8.37 5.13
C TYR A 30 2.76 -9.16 6.42
N PHE A 31 2.01 -8.86 7.49
CA PHE A 31 2.11 -9.61 8.75
C PHE A 31 1.71 -11.07 8.62
N VAL A 32 0.62 -11.34 7.90
CA VAL A 32 0.17 -12.71 7.61
C VAL A 32 1.23 -13.45 6.79
N GLY A 33 1.72 -12.84 5.71
CA GLY A 33 2.79 -13.38 4.89
C GLY A 33 4.08 -13.61 5.67
N HIS A 34 4.46 -12.71 6.57
CA HIS A 34 5.66 -12.80 7.38
C HIS A 34 5.60 -13.99 8.36
N ARG A 35 4.41 -14.35 8.84
CA ARG A 35 4.22 -15.56 9.64
C ARG A 35 4.31 -16.83 8.80
N ILE A 36 3.66 -16.86 7.65
CA ILE A 36 3.52 -18.08 6.81
C ILE A 36 4.81 -18.38 6.04
N LEU A 37 5.43 -17.35 5.45
CA LEU A 37 6.54 -17.51 4.52
C LEU A 37 7.90 -17.67 5.20
N ARG A 38 7.96 -17.64 6.54
CA ARG A 38 9.21 -17.78 7.32
C ARG A 38 10.03 -19.01 6.94
N ALA A 39 9.38 -20.10 6.56
CA ALA A 39 10.04 -21.34 6.13
C ALA A 39 10.64 -21.27 4.70
N PHE A 40 10.27 -20.26 3.91
CA PHE A 40 10.65 -20.08 2.51
C PHE A 40 11.48 -18.80 2.35
N PRO A 41 12.81 -18.84 2.54
CA PRO A 41 13.64 -17.63 2.68
C PRO A 41 13.59 -16.70 1.46
N VAL A 42 13.49 -17.25 0.24
CA VAL A 42 13.39 -16.44 -0.99
C VAL A 42 12.05 -15.69 -1.03
N LEU A 43 10.94 -16.38 -0.78
CA LEU A 43 9.60 -15.78 -0.75
C LEU A 43 9.44 -14.79 0.41
N PHE A 44 10.02 -15.12 1.57
CA PHE A 44 10.08 -14.24 2.72
C PHE A 44 10.81 -12.94 2.38
N ASN A 45 11.99 -13.01 1.75
CA ASN A 45 12.72 -11.81 1.36
C ASN A 45 11.97 -11.02 0.29
N ALA A 46 11.36 -11.69 -0.69
CA ALA A 46 10.53 -11.05 -1.71
C ALA A 46 9.34 -10.28 -1.08
N LEU A 47 8.69 -10.85 -0.06
CA LEU A 47 7.63 -10.16 0.69
C LEU A 47 8.11 -8.85 1.32
N HIS A 48 9.31 -8.84 1.92
CA HIS A 48 9.90 -7.63 2.52
C HIS A 48 10.21 -6.58 1.46
N TRP A 49 10.77 -7.00 0.33
CA TRP A 49 11.05 -6.11 -0.79
C TRP A 49 9.78 -5.49 -1.36
N VAL A 50 8.76 -6.31 -1.63
CA VAL A 50 7.48 -5.82 -2.17
C VAL A 50 6.81 -4.86 -1.19
N PHE A 51 6.75 -5.21 0.09
CA PHE A 51 6.16 -4.33 1.10
C PHE A 51 6.94 -3.03 1.27
N GLY A 52 8.27 -3.09 1.38
CA GLY A 52 9.13 -1.90 1.51
C GLY A 52 9.04 -0.98 0.29
N ALA A 53 9.04 -1.56 -0.93
CA ALA A 53 8.87 -0.80 -2.17
C ALA A 53 7.49 -0.13 -2.23
N TYR A 54 6.44 -0.84 -1.84
CA TYR A 54 5.09 -0.28 -1.76
C TYR A 54 5.02 0.90 -0.78
N MET A 55 5.55 0.76 0.43
CA MET A 55 5.56 1.85 1.42
C MET A 55 6.34 3.07 0.93
N THR A 56 7.46 2.84 0.24
CA THR A 56 8.25 3.92 -0.37
C THR A 56 7.46 4.63 -1.46
N TYR A 57 6.78 3.88 -2.33
CA TYR A 57 5.92 4.44 -3.37
C TYR A 57 4.79 5.29 -2.78
N VAL A 58 4.06 4.77 -1.79
CA VAL A 58 2.96 5.49 -1.12
C VAL A 58 3.48 6.78 -0.47
N PHE A 59 4.64 6.73 0.19
CA PHE A 59 5.26 7.91 0.79
C PHE A 59 5.61 8.98 -0.25
N VAL A 60 6.27 8.60 -1.35
CA VAL A 60 6.62 9.52 -2.44
C VAL A 60 5.37 10.10 -3.10
N ALA A 61 4.35 9.28 -3.33
CA ALA A 61 3.07 9.73 -3.88
C ALA A 61 2.40 10.74 -2.94
N GLY A 62 2.36 10.45 -1.64
CA GLY A 62 1.80 11.36 -0.62
C GLY A 62 2.52 12.70 -0.58
N ILE A 63 3.86 12.71 -0.56
CA ILE A 63 4.66 13.95 -0.62
C ILE A 63 4.39 14.69 -1.93
N SER A 64 4.38 13.99 -3.07
CA SER A 64 4.16 14.62 -4.37
C SER A 64 2.78 15.29 -4.44
N THR A 65 1.75 14.66 -3.90
CA THR A 65 0.42 15.29 -3.78
C THR A 65 0.50 16.54 -2.91
N LEU A 66 1.14 16.50 -1.73
CA LEU A 66 1.24 17.68 -0.86
C LEU A 66 2.06 18.83 -1.46
N MET A 67 3.04 18.54 -2.32
CA MET A 67 3.93 19.54 -2.92
C MET A 67 3.36 20.16 -4.20
N PHE A 68 2.54 19.44 -4.94
CA PHE A 68 2.12 19.81 -6.30
C PHE A 68 0.61 19.91 -6.50
N SER A 69 -0.20 19.69 -5.45
CA SER A 69 -1.67 19.93 -5.45
C SER A 69 -2.01 21.09 -4.54
#